data_AF-B8G440-F1
#
_entry.id   AF-B8G440-F1
#
_cell.length_a   1.000
_cell.length_b   1.000
_cell.length_c   1.000
_cell.angle_alpha   90.00
_cell.angle_beta   90.00
_cell.angle_gamma   90.00
#
_symmetry.space_group_name_H-M   'P 1'
#
loop_
_entity.id
_entity.type
_entity.pdbx_description
1 polymer ?
#
loop_
_entity_poly.entity_id
_entity_poly.type
_entity_poly.pdbx_seq_one_letter_code
_entity_poly.pdbx_strand_id
1 'polypeptide(L)'
;MKQCPVPCPFVAVHNNDLVMIRQHLIEGYQCRDAWLALSKLVQDPRQRKDCLERAAVLDPDNEELAIAYLESRLALDPSDVFAQQRLNEIHTKRLLSDVKTSYFHEPPKPRLIGDILVSIGAISEAELHEALSEQRRTSLLKSDRRLGQLLLKRGLITPAKLAKALIIQQQERSRARTAPQVLGEYLVEKGYITVAQLEDVLAEQIRLDMQGKRLSIGQLLVRMNLMSKEKVDQAAREYERLFWSQFNA
;
A
#
# COMPACT_ATOMS: atom_id res chain seq x y z
N MET A 1 -24.95 3.56 29.73
CA MET A 1 -24.50 2.16 29.56
C MET A 1 -23.00 2.13 29.77
N LYS A 2 -22.48 1.14 30.51
CA LYS A 2 -21.04 1.06 30.82
C LYS A 2 -20.34 0.30 29.70
N GLN A 3 -19.38 0.92 29.02
CA GLN A 3 -18.59 0.22 28.01
C GLN A 3 -17.52 -0.64 28.69
N CYS A 4 -17.37 -1.88 28.22
CA CYS A 4 -16.32 -2.77 28.69
C CYS A 4 -15.06 -2.66 27.82
N PRO A 5 -13.86 -2.76 28.40
CA PRO A 5 -12.64 -2.94 27.63
C PRO A 5 -12.67 -4.28 26.89
N VAL A 6 -11.91 -4.32 25.79
CA VAL A 6 -11.73 -5.50 24.95
C VAL A 6 -10.25 -5.88 24.98
N PRO A 7 -9.85 -7.05 25.51
CA PRO A 7 -10.69 -8.08 26.16
C PRO A 7 -11.19 -7.66 27.55
N CYS A 8 -12.34 -8.19 27.98
CA CYS A 8 -12.97 -7.89 29.27
C CYS A 8 -12.35 -8.73 30.41
N PRO A 9 -11.70 -8.10 31.42
CA PRO A 9 -11.06 -8.82 32.53
C PRO A 9 -12.04 -9.65 33.37
N PHE A 10 -13.27 -9.15 33.54
CA PHE A 10 -14.31 -9.86 34.29
C PHE A 10 -14.69 -11.18 33.61
N VAL A 11 -14.88 -11.15 32.29
CA VAL A 11 -15.24 -12.34 31.52
C VAL A 11 -14.07 -13.31 31.46
N ALA A 12 -12.82 -12.83 31.44
CA ALA A 12 -11.64 -13.71 31.46
C ALA A 12 -11.61 -14.62 32.71
N VAL A 13 -12.11 -14.14 33.86
CA VAL A 13 -12.18 -14.90 35.11
C VAL A 13 -13.45 -15.77 35.19
N HIS A 14 -14.57 -15.29 34.67
CA HIS A 14 -15.89 -15.91 34.84
C HIS A 14 -16.46 -16.58 33.58
N ASN A 15 -15.62 -16.91 32.59
CA ASN A 15 -16.06 -17.37 31.26
C ASN A 15 -16.97 -18.62 31.24
N ASN A 16 -16.95 -19.43 32.30
CA ASN A 16 -17.75 -20.65 32.44
C ASN A 16 -18.92 -20.50 33.43
N ASP A 17 -19.10 -19.33 34.03
CA ASP A 17 -20.14 -19.08 35.04
C ASP A 17 -21.30 -18.28 34.43
N LEU A 18 -22.34 -19.00 34.03
CA LEU A 18 -23.53 -18.41 33.41
C LEU A 18 -24.23 -17.39 34.30
N VAL A 19 -24.20 -17.55 35.63
CA VAL A 19 -24.86 -16.63 36.57
C VAL A 19 -24.11 -15.31 36.61
N MET A 20 -22.78 -15.38 36.77
CA MET A 20 -21.93 -14.19 36.85
C MET A 20 -21.93 -13.39 35.55
N ILE A 21 -21.91 -14.06 34.39
CA ILE A 21 -21.95 -13.37 33.10
C ILE A 21 -23.32 -12.72 32.86
N ARG A 22 -24.43 -13.37 33.22
CA ARG A 22 -25.76 -12.76 33.14
C ARG A 22 -25.88 -11.53 34.03
N GLN A 23 -25.40 -11.64 35.27
CA GLN A 23 -25.40 -10.51 36.20
C GLN A 23 -24.62 -9.31 35.63
N HIS A 24 -23.44 -9.56 35.05
CA HIS A 24 -22.64 -8.52 34.41
C HIS A 24 -23.41 -7.78 33.29
N LEU A 25 -24.22 -8.48 32.49
CA LEU A 25 -25.03 -7.83 31.46
C LEU A 25 -26.25 -7.09 32.03
N ILE A 26 -26.88 -7.63 33.08
CA ILE A 26 -28.02 -7.01 33.78
C ILE A 26 -27.61 -5.69 34.45
N GLU A 27 -26.37 -5.59 34.94
CA GLU A 27 -25.79 -4.37 35.50
C GLU A 27 -25.54 -3.26 34.45
N GLY A 28 -25.90 -3.51 33.18
CA GLY A 28 -25.92 -2.52 32.10
C GLY A 28 -24.58 -2.35 31.37
N TYR A 29 -23.71 -3.35 31.45
CA TYR A 29 -22.45 -3.39 30.72
C TYR A 29 -22.67 -3.82 29.25
N GLN A 30 -22.21 -2.98 28.33
CA GLN A 30 -22.11 -3.32 26.91
C GLN A 30 -20.82 -4.13 26.70
N CYS A 31 -20.90 -5.43 26.95
CA CYS A 31 -19.75 -6.32 26.93
C CYS A 31 -19.88 -7.38 25.82
N ARG A 32 -19.07 -7.23 24.76
CA ARG A 32 -18.96 -8.21 23.67
C ARG A 32 -18.59 -9.60 24.18
N ASP A 33 -17.56 -9.67 25.04
CA ASP A 33 -17.03 -10.94 25.54
C ASP A 33 -18.04 -11.69 26.40
N ALA A 34 -18.86 -10.97 27.17
CA ALA A 34 -19.92 -11.57 27.97
C ALA A 34 -21.00 -12.21 27.09
N TRP A 35 -21.45 -11.52 26.03
CA TRP A 35 -22.39 -12.08 25.06
C TRP A 35 -21.81 -13.29 24.31
N LEU A 36 -20.53 -13.23 23.92
CA LEU A 36 -19.84 -14.36 23.30
C LEU A 36 -19.74 -15.56 24.26
N ALA A 37 -19.37 -15.33 25.52
CA ALA A 37 -19.30 -16.39 26.51
C ALA A 37 -20.68 -17.00 26.81
N LEU A 38 -21.74 -16.19 26.91
CA LEU A 38 -23.11 -16.71 27.05
C LEU A 38 -23.52 -17.59 25.88
N SER A 39 -23.17 -17.25 24.65
CA SER A 39 -23.52 -18.06 23.48
C SER A 39 -22.99 -19.50 23.57
N LYS A 40 -21.87 -19.71 24.27
CA LYS A 40 -21.26 -21.02 24.49
C LYS A 40 -21.91 -21.79 25.65
N LEU A 41 -22.49 -21.08 26.63
CA LEU A 41 -23.10 -21.67 27.81
C LEU A 41 -24.59 -21.99 27.63
N VAL A 42 -25.28 -21.31 26.71
CA VAL A 42 -26.70 -21.56 26.43
C VAL A 42 -26.91 -22.78 25.52
N GLN A 43 -27.89 -23.60 25.87
CA GLN A 43 -28.26 -24.81 25.11
C GLN A 43 -29.32 -24.55 24.04
N ASP A 44 -30.21 -23.58 24.26
CA ASP A 44 -31.27 -23.23 23.30
C ASP A 44 -30.68 -22.51 22.07
N PRO A 45 -30.87 -23.04 20.85
CA PRO A 45 -30.37 -22.43 19.61
C PRO A 45 -30.86 -21.00 19.39
N ARG A 46 -32.09 -20.66 19.82
CA ARG A 46 -32.63 -19.30 19.68
C ARG A 46 -31.88 -18.31 20.57
N GLN A 47 -31.70 -18.67 21.84
CA GLN A 47 -30.91 -17.87 22.78
C GLN A 47 -29.46 -17.73 22.34
N ARG A 48 -28.87 -18.80 21.78
CA ARG A 48 -27.51 -18.75 21.22
C ARG A 48 -27.41 -17.70 20.11
N LYS A 49 -28.32 -17.75 19.14
CA LYS A 49 -28.39 -16.80 18.02
C LYS A 49 -28.56 -15.37 18.51
N ASP A 50 -29.42 -15.14 19.50
CA ASP A 50 -29.65 -13.83 20.10
C ASP A 50 -28.46 -13.28 20.90
N CYS A 51 -27.66 -14.15 21.52
CA CYS A 51 -26.40 -13.76 22.17
C CYS A 51 -25.36 -13.36 21.12
N LEU A 52 -25.22 -14.14 20.05
CA LEU A 52 -24.28 -13.88 18.96
C LEU A 52 -24.63 -12.59 18.19
N GLU A 53 -25.92 -12.32 17.97
CA GLU A 53 -26.40 -11.08 17.37
C GLU A 53 -25.94 -9.85 18.17
N ARG A 54 -26.13 -9.88 19.50
CA ARG A 54 -25.73 -8.79 20.38
C ARG A 54 -24.21 -8.62 20.46
N ALA A 55 -23.45 -9.72 20.41
CA ALA A 55 -22.00 -9.67 20.33
C ALA A 55 -21.52 -9.05 19.01
N ALA A 56 -22.10 -9.44 17.88
CA ALA A 56 -21.75 -8.94 16.55
C ALA A 56 -22.07 -7.45 16.37
N VAL A 57 -23.16 -6.95 16.96
CA VAL A 57 -23.49 -5.51 16.94
C VAL A 57 -22.45 -4.67 17.71
N LEU A 58 -21.85 -5.22 18.76
CA LEU A 58 -20.81 -4.53 19.55
C LEU A 58 -19.43 -4.55 18.89
N ASP A 59 -19.19 -5.45 17.93
CA ASP A 59 -17.90 -5.63 17.24
C ASP A 59 -18.14 -6.01 15.77
N PRO A 60 -18.58 -5.06 14.93
CA PRO A 60 -19.03 -5.32 13.56
C PRO A 60 -17.90 -5.72 12.61
N ASP A 61 -16.65 -5.41 12.94
CA ASP A 61 -15.47 -5.73 12.13
C ASP A 61 -14.93 -7.15 12.42
N ASN A 62 -15.49 -7.85 13.41
CA ASN A 62 -15.06 -9.19 13.80
C ASN A 62 -15.75 -10.26 12.96
N GLU A 63 -15.05 -10.73 11.93
CA GLU A 63 -15.57 -11.73 10.99
C GLU A 63 -15.97 -13.05 11.67
N GLU A 64 -15.23 -13.50 12.69
CA GLU A 64 -15.54 -14.76 13.39
C GLU A 64 -16.89 -14.68 14.12
N LEU A 65 -17.19 -13.52 14.73
CA LEU A 65 -18.49 -13.28 15.35
C LEU A 65 -19.61 -13.19 14.31
N ALA A 66 -19.35 -12.55 13.17
CA ALA A 66 -20.30 -12.46 12.08
C ALA A 66 -20.64 -13.85 11.51
N ILE A 67 -19.63 -14.71 11.29
CA ILE A 67 -19.83 -16.08 10.83
C ILE A 67 -20.66 -16.88 11.84
N ALA A 68 -20.26 -16.89 13.11
CA ALA A 68 -20.96 -17.65 14.14
C ALA A 68 -22.44 -17.22 14.26
N TYR A 69 -22.72 -15.92 14.17
CA TYR A 69 -24.09 -15.40 14.14
C TYR A 69 -24.87 -15.91 12.92
N LEU A 70 -24.32 -15.81 11.72
CA LEU A 70 -25.00 -16.24 10.49
C LEU A 70 -25.24 -17.75 10.45
N GLU A 71 -24.28 -18.56 10.92
CA GLU A 71 -24.45 -20.00 11.07
C GLU A 71 -25.57 -20.34 12.07
N SER A 72 -25.64 -19.63 13.20
CA SER A 72 -26.71 -19.82 14.18
C SER A 72 -28.09 -19.44 13.62
N ARG A 73 -28.14 -18.50 12.67
CA ARG A 73 -29.36 -18.08 11.98
C ARG A 73 -29.81 -19.14 10.96
N LEU A 74 -28.88 -19.71 10.18
CA LEU A 74 -29.16 -20.83 9.26
C LEU A 74 -29.53 -22.13 9.98
N ALA A 75 -29.00 -22.36 11.18
CA ALA A 75 -29.38 -23.51 12.00
C ALA A 75 -30.86 -23.46 12.44
N LEU A 76 -31.44 -22.26 12.54
CA LEU A 76 -32.86 -22.05 12.85
C LEU A 76 -33.72 -22.02 11.59
N ASP A 77 -33.23 -21.40 10.52
CA ASP A 77 -33.90 -21.32 9.21
C ASP A 77 -32.89 -21.60 8.08
N PRO A 78 -32.83 -22.85 7.58
CA PRO A 78 -31.95 -23.21 6.47
C PRO A 78 -32.29 -22.51 5.15
N SER A 79 -33.49 -21.92 5.03
CA SER A 79 -33.94 -21.22 3.81
C SER A 79 -33.61 -19.72 3.81
N ASP A 80 -32.89 -19.24 4.82
CA ASP A 80 -32.54 -17.85 4.98
C ASP A 80 -31.52 -17.38 3.93
N VAL A 81 -32.06 -16.82 2.85
CA VAL A 81 -31.29 -16.32 1.70
C VAL A 81 -30.26 -15.28 2.11
N PHE A 82 -30.59 -14.38 3.06
CA PHE A 82 -29.67 -13.33 3.50
C PHE A 82 -28.47 -13.94 4.23
N ALA A 83 -28.72 -14.85 5.16
CA ALA A 83 -27.65 -15.48 5.92
C ALA A 83 -26.73 -16.32 5.02
N GLN A 84 -27.32 -17.05 4.07
CA GLN A 84 -26.56 -17.84 3.09
C GLN A 84 -25.69 -16.96 2.19
N GLN A 85 -26.25 -15.86 1.64
CA GLN A 85 -25.50 -14.93 0.79
C GLN A 85 -24.35 -14.29 1.57
N ARG A 86 -24.60 -13.83 2.80
CA ARG A 86 -23.58 -13.15 3.59
C ARG A 86 -22.44 -14.09 4.01
N LEU A 87 -22.73 -15.34 4.38
CA LEU A 87 -21.67 -16.33 4.63
C LEU A 87 -20.86 -16.64 3.36
N ASN A 88 -21.52 -16.79 2.21
CA ASN A 88 -20.84 -17.02 0.94
C ASN A 88 -19.91 -15.85 0.60
N GLU A 89 -20.31 -14.59 0.85
CA GLU A 89 -19.43 -13.43 0.67
C GLU A 89 -18.20 -13.48 1.56
N ILE A 90 -18.37 -13.78 2.86
CA ILE A 90 -17.26 -13.86 3.82
C ILE A 90 -16.31 -15.00 3.44
N HIS A 91 -16.84 -16.19 3.13
CA HIS A 91 -16.02 -17.33 2.70
C HIS A 91 -15.32 -17.07 1.37
N THR A 92 -15.98 -16.42 0.41
CA THR A 92 -15.36 -16.03 -0.85
C THR A 92 -14.21 -15.07 -0.60
N LYS A 93 -14.39 -14.07 0.27
CA LYS A 93 -13.31 -13.14 0.64
C LYS A 93 -12.14 -13.84 1.33
N ARG A 94 -12.39 -14.80 2.23
CA ARG A 94 -11.35 -15.61 2.88
C ARG A 94 -10.60 -16.51 1.90
N LEU A 95 -11.33 -17.17 1.01
CA LEU A 95 -10.73 -17.95 -0.07
C LEU A 95 -9.87 -17.06 -0.97
N LEU A 96 -10.33 -15.85 -1.30
CA LEU A 96 -9.55 -14.89 -2.09
C LEU A 96 -8.33 -14.35 -1.32
N SER A 97 -8.38 -14.22 0.00
CA SER A 97 -7.22 -13.82 0.82
C SER A 97 -6.21 -14.96 1.01
N ASP A 98 -6.68 -16.19 1.16
CA ASP A 98 -5.86 -17.38 1.43
C ASP A 98 -5.26 -17.97 0.15
N VAL A 99 -5.97 -17.84 -0.97
CA VAL A 99 -5.38 -18.08 -2.27
C VAL A 99 -4.44 -16.92 -2.55
N LYS A 100 -3.16 -17.10 -2.17
CA LYS A 100 -2.01 -16.45 -2.83
C LYS A 100 -2.03 -16.86 -4.30
N THR A 101 -2.97 -16.32 -5.06
CA THR A 101 -2.98 -16.42 -6.50
C THR A 101 -1.76 -15.63 -6.95
N SER A 102 -0.69 -16.34 -7.29
CA SER A 102 0.45 -15.80 -8.05
C SER A 102 0.02 -15.11 -9.37
N TYR A 103 -1.26 -15.22 -9.74
CA TYR A 103 -1.87 -14.69 -10.96
C TYR A 103 -2.70 -13.41 -10.77
N PHE A 104 -2.96 -12.98 -9.52
CA PHE A 104 -3.58 -11.68 -9.23
C PHE A 104 -2.79 -10.96 -8.14
N HIS A 105 -1.49 -10.76 -8.38
CA HIS A 105 -0.92 -9.52 -7.88
C HIS A 105 -1.59 -8.40 -8.67
N GLU A 106 -2.42 -7.58 -8.01
CA GLU A 106 -2.52 -6.18 -8.41
C GLU A 106 -1.07 -5.74 -8.66
N PRO A 107 -0.68 -5.36 -9.89
CA PRO A 107 0.73 -5.14 -10.21
C PRO A 107 1.26 -4.22 -9.13
N PRO A 108 2.30 -4.63 -8.37
CA PRO A 108 2.69 -3.94 -7.15
C PRO A 108 2.78 -2.47 -7.49
N LYS A 109 1.94 -1.65 -6.83
CA LYS A 109 1.89 -0.22 -7.10
C LYS A 109 3.33 0.27 -7.02
N PRO A 110 3.85 0.93 -8.08
CA PRO A 110 5.24 1.31 -8.13
C PRO A 110 5.59 2.09 -6.86
N ARG A 111 6.63 1.65 -6.17
CA ARG A 111 6.96 2.20 -4.86
C ARG A 111 7.24 3.69 -4.98
N LEU A 112 6.88 4.44 -3.94
CA LEU A 112 7.23 5.85 -3.91
C LEU A 112 8.75 5.99 -3.78
N ILE A 113 9.28 7.14 -4.20
CA ILE A 113 10.73 7.34 -4.23
C ILE A 113 11.33 7.25 -2.81
N GLY A 114 10.57 7.66 -1.79
CA GLY A 114 10.95 7.52 -0.39
C GLY A 114 11.13 6.06 0.03
N ASP A 115 10.15 5.20 -0.25
CA ASP A 115 10.21 3.77 0.10
C ASP A 115 11.38 3.06 -0.60
N ILE A 116 11.65 3.44 -1.85
CA ILE A 116 12.79 2.91 -2.60
C ILE A 116 14.10 3.34 -1.93
N LEU A 117 14.23 4.63 -1.57
CA LEU A 117 15.41 5.16 -0.87
C LEU A 117 15.65 4.45 0.46
N VAL A 118 14.60 4.12 1.22
CA VAL A 118 14.71 3.29 2.43
C VAL A 118 15.18 1.87 2.07
N SER A 119 14.55 1.23 1.08
CA SER A 119 14.87 -0.15 0.71
C SER A 119 16.31 -0.35 0.20
N ILE A 120 16.92 0.66 -0.41
CA ILE A 120 18.33 0.61 -0.86
C ILE A 120 19.32 1.10 0.21
N GLY A 121 18.84 1.35 1.44
CA GLY A 121 19.62 1.85 2.56
C GLY A 121 20.22 3.23 2.31
N ALA A 122 19.55 4.09 1.55
CA ALA A 122 19.98 5.48 1.34
C ALA A 122 19.55 6.41 2.47
N ILE A 123 18.42 6.12 3.11
CA ILE A 123 17.87 6.81 4.28
C ILE A 123 17.18 5.79 5.20
N SER A 124 17.00 6.13 6.46
CA SER A 124 16.15 5.41 7.42
C SER A 124 14.68 5.84 7.31
N GLU A 125 13.78 5.03 7.87
CA GLU A 125 12.36 5.38 7.97
C GLU A 125 12.13 6.68 8.76
N ALA A 126 12.90 6.90 9.83
CA ALA A 126 12.82 8.11 10.64
C ALA A 126 13.18 9.37 9.82
N GLU A 127 14.29 9.31 9.07
CA GLU A 127 14.74 10.40 8.19
C GLU A 127 13.72 10.69 7.07
N LEU A 128 13.09 9.64 6.53
CA LEU A 128 12.00 9.78 5.54
C LEU A 128 10.80 10.51 6.14
N HIS A 129 10.35 10.12 7.34
CA HIS A 129 9.22 10.75 8.03
C HIS A 129 9.47 12.23 8.36
N GLU A 130 10.70 12.56 8.77
CA GLU A 130 11.12 13.93 9.03
C GLU A 130 11.10 14.77 7.74
N ALA A 131 11.71 14.26 6.67
CA ALA A 131 11.77 14.93 5.38
C ALA A 131 10.37 15.16 4.77
N LEU A 132 9.44 14.19 4.88
CA LEU A 132 8.05 14.35 4.44
C LEU A 132 7.30 15.42 5.26
N SER A 133 7.55 15.48 6.57
CA SER A 133 6.93 16.47 7.46
C SER A 133 7.46 17.88 7.19
N GLU A 134 8.73 18.01 6.82
CA GLU A 134 9.29 19.26 6.34
C GLU A 134 8.73 19.65 4.97
N GLN A 135 8.71 18.72 4.01
CA GLN A 135 8.16 18.96 2.67
C GLN A 135 6.72 19.51 2.73
N ARG A 136 5.87 18.95 3.61
CA ARG A 136 4.50 19.44 3.83
C ARG A 136 4.47 20.88 4.34
N ARG A 137 5.34 21.25 5.28
CA ARG A 137 5.44 22.61 5.83
C ARG A 137 5.96 23.61 4.79
N THR A 138 6.97 23.23 4.02
CA THR A 138 7.61 24.10 3.02
C THR A 138 6.79 24.23 1.72
N SER A 139 5.96 23.24 1.38
CA SER A 139 5.08 23.27 0.19
C SER A 139 4.05 24.40 0.22
N LEU A 140 3.82 25.04 1.37
CA LEU A 140 2.95 26.23 1.48
C LEU A 140 3.65 27.53 1.05
N LEU A 141 4.98 27.53 0.91
CA LEU A 141 5.80 28.75 0.76
C LEU A 141 6.76 28.74 -0.45
N LYS A 142 7.12 27.57 -1.03
CA LYS A 142 8.02 27.45 -2.20
C LYS A 142 7.60 26.34 -3.16
N SER A 143 7.91 26.52 -4.45
CA SER A 143 7.58 25.61 -5.56
C SER A 143 8.48 24.36 -5.68
N ASP A 144 9.58 24.28 -4.93
CA ASP A 144 10.47 23.10 -4.92
C ASP A 144 9.83 21.95 -4.11
N ARG A 145 8.95 21.22 -4.81
CA ARG A 145 8.02 20.22 -4.25
C ARG A 145 8.57 18.80 -4.18
N ARG A 146 9.82 18.53 -4.58
CA ARG A 146 10.31 17.15 -4.77
C ARG A 146 11.12 16.66 -3.57
N LEU A 147 10.68 15.58 -2.94
CA LEU A 147 11.34 14.93 -1.80
C LEU A 147 12.84 14.68 -2.06
N GLY A 148 13.19 14.16 -3.24
CA GLY A 148 14.60 13.90 -3.59
C GLY A 148 15.50 15.14 -3.55
N GLN A 149 14.99 16.31 -3.97
CA GLN A 149 15.77 17.57 -3.90
C GLN A 149 15.95 18.04 -2.47
N LEU A 150 14.92 17.87 -1.62
CA LEU A 150 15.01 18.18 -0.20
C LEU A 150 16.09 17.32 0.47
N LEU A 151 16.05 16.01 0.24
CA LEU A 151 17.02 15.06 0.78
C LEU A 151 18.46 15.36 0.33
N LEU A 152 18.65 15.74 -0.95
CA LEU A 152 19.95 16.19 -1.46
C LEU A 152 20.44 17.47 -0.78
N LYS A 153 19.57 18.49 -0.62
CA LYS A 153 19.92 19.76 0.04
C LYS A 153 20.32 19.55 1.51
N ARG A 154 19.74 18.54 2.17
CA ARG A 154 20.06 18.13 3.53
C ARG A 154 21.33 17.27 3.63
N GLY A 155 21.88 16.81 2.51
CA GLY A 155 23.02 15.89 2.48
C GLY A 155 22.69 14.47 2.94
N LEU A 156 21.41 14.12 3.07
CA LEU A 156 20.95 12.80 3.51
C LEU A 156 21.15 11.73 2.43
N ILE A 157 21.12 12.15 1.15
CA ILE A 157 21.36 11.25 0.02
C ILE A 157 22.37 11.88 -0.94
N THR A 158 23.03 11.02 -1.73
CA THR A 158 23.91 11.45 -2.81
C THR A 158 23.17 11.45 -4.16
N PRO A 159 23.66 12.21 -5.17
CA PRO A 159 23.11 12.16 -6.53
C PRO A 159 23.03 10.74 -7.11
N ALA A 160 24.05 9.92 -6.85
CA ALA A 160 24.09 8.52 -7.28
C ALA A 160 22.98 7.69 -6.63
N LYS A 161 22.76 7.81 -5.31
CA LYS A 161 21.68 7.10 -4.62
C LYS A 161 20.30 7.51 -5.13
N LEU A 162 20.10 8.80 -5.42
CA LEU A 162 18.85 9.28 -6.01
C LEU A 162 18.65 8.78 -7.45
N ALA A 163 19.69 8.80 -8.28
CA ALA A 163 19.65 8.28 -9.64
C ALA A 163 19.26 6.80 -9.66
N LYS A 164 19.89 5.98 -8.81
CA LYS A 164 19.54 4.57 -8.63
C LYS A 164 18.08 4.36 -8.24
N ALA A 165 17.60 5.13 -7.26
CA ALA A 165 16.21 5.05 -6.81
C ALA A 165 15.21 5.43 -7.92
N LEU A 166 15.55 6.43 -8.76
CA LEU A 166 14.74 6.84 -9.91
C LEU A 166 14.68 5.75 -10.99
N ILE A 167 15.79 5.07 -11.27
CA ILE A 167 15.82 3.93 -12.21
C ILE A 167 14.92 2.80 -11.71
N ILE A 168 15.03 2.42 -10.43
CA ILE A 168 14.19 1.36 -9.83
C ILE A 168 12.71 1.75 -9.91
N GLN A 169 12.36 2.98 -9.53
CA GLN A 169 10.98 3.46 -9.57
C GLN A 169 10.41 3.40 -10.99
N GLN A 170 11.20 3.84 -11.96
CA GLN A 170 10.77 3.89 -13.35
C GLN A 170 10.59 2.48 -13.93
N GLN A 171 11.50 1.54 -13.64
CA GLN A 171 11.34 0.13 -14.03
C GLN A 171 10.09 -0.51 -13.43
N GLU A 172 9.76 -0.21 -12.16
CA GLU A 172 8.52 -0.66 -11.53
C GLU A 172 7.27 -0.09 -12.21
N ARG A 173 7.30 1.21 -12.58
CA ARG A 173 6.20 1.86 -13.31
C ARG A 173 5.96 1.27 -14.68
N SER A 174 7.05 1.00 -15.41
CA SER A 174 7.03 0.39 -16.74
C SER A 174 6.46 -1.04 -16.69
N ARG A 175 6.87 -1.86 -15.70
CA ARG A 175 6.28 -3.19 -15.46
C ARG A 175 4.79 -3.12 -15.12
N ALA A 176 4.39 -2.12 -14.34
CA ALA A 176 3.00 -1.89 -13.97
C ALA A 176 2.16 -1.23 -15.09
N ARG A 177 2.75 -0.86 -16.25
CA ARG A 177 2.11 -0.09 -17.35
C ARG A 177 1.43 1.21 -16.88
N THR A 178 1.96 1.81 -15.82
CA THR A 178 1.38 2.99 -15.17
C THR A 178 1.91 4.32 -15.71
N ALA A 179 2.96 4.29 -16.52
CA ALA A 179 3.55 5.47 -17.12
C ALA A 179 4.08 5.16 -18.52
N PRO A 180 4.04 6.12 -19.46
CA PRO A 180 4.73 5.96 -20.74
C PRO A 180 6.24 5.86 -20.50
N GLN A 181 6.89 5.07 -21.35
CA GLN A 181 8.35 4.95 -21.37
C GLN A 181 8.98 6.33 -21.54
N VAL A 182 10.03 6.66 -20.80
CA VAL A 182 10.78 7.92 -21.01
C VAL A 182 11.92 7.72 -22.01
N LEU A 183 12.42 8.81 -22.62
CA LEU A 183 13.52 8.75 -23.60
C LEU A 183 14.72 7.94 -23.08
N GLY A 184 15.12 8.11 -21.81
CA GLY A 184 16.24 7.35 -21.23
C GLY A 184 16.01 5.83 -21.25
N GLU A 185 14.81 5.37 -20.94
CA GLU A 185 14.46 3.95 -21.01
C GLU A 185 14.38 3.44 -22.44
N TYR A 186 13.84 4.24 -23.35
CA TYR A 186 13.82 3.92 -24.76
C TYR A 186 15.24 3.67 -25.29
N LEU A 187 16.19 4.51 -24.90
CA LEU A 187 17.60 4.34 -25.27
C LEU A 187 18.19 3.04 -24.71
N VAL A 188 17.80 2.62 -23.51
CA VAL A 188 18.20 1.34 -22.91
C VAL A 188 17.56 0.16 -23.63
N GLU A 189 16.26 0.21 -23.91
CA GLU A 189 15.53 -0.85 -24.60
C GLU A 189 16.08 -1.10 -26.01
N LYS A 190 16.42 -0.02 -26.73
CA LYS A 190 17.06 -0.12 -28.06
C LYS A 190 18.55 -0.49 -27.99
N GLY A 191 19.12 -0.64 -26.80
CA GLY A 191 20.52 -1.00 -26.60
C GLY A 191 21.52 0.10 -26.98
N TYR A 192 21.07 1.36 -27.08
CA TYR A 192 21.97 2.49 -27.36
C TYR A 192 22.84 2.82 -26.15
N ILE A 193 22.32 2.61 -24.94
CA ILE A 193 23.04 2.74 -23.67
C ILE A 193 22.64 1.61 -22.73
N THR A 194 23.48 1.33 -21.74
CA THR A 194 23.17 0.37 -20.66
C THR A 194 22.43 1.06 -19.51
N VAL A 195 21.78 0.26 -18.65
CA VAL A 195 21.14 0.76 -17.41
C VAL A 195 22.15 1.49 -16.52
N ALA A 196 23.37 0.96 -16.40
CA ALA A 196 24.43 1.57 -15.61
C ALA A 196 24.85 2.93 -16.18
N GLN A 197 25.02 3.04 -17.50
CA GLN A 197 25.33 4.31 -18.16
C GLN A 197 24.20 5.33 -17.98
N LEU A 198 22.93 4.90 -18.01
CA LEU A 198 21.81 5.80 -17.73
C LEU A 198 21.80 6.27 -16.27
N GLU A 199 22.12 5.39 -15.31
CA GLU A 199 22.28 5.75 -13.90
C GLU A 199 23.37 6.81 -13.71
N ASP A 200 24.53 6.64 -14.35
CA ASP A 200 25.64 7.61 -14.33
C ASP A 200 25.23 8.97 -14.91
N VAL A 201 24.54 8.97 -16.05
CA VAL A 201 24.04 10.20 -16.70
C VAL A 201 23.06 10.93 -15.80
N LEU A 202 22.13 10.21 -15.15
CA LEU A 202 21.17 10.81 -14.21
C LEU A 202 21.87 11.36 -12.96
N ALA A 203 22.86 10.64 -12.42
CA ALA A 203 23.64 11.10 -11.29
C ALA A 203 24.38 12.40 -11.61
N GLU A 204 24.99 12.49 -12.79
CA GLU A 204 25.66 13.70 -13.26
C GLU A 204 24.67 14.84 -13.51
N GLN A 205 23.49 14.54 -14.08
CA GLN A 205 22.43 15.52 -14.26
C GLN A 205 21.99 16.15 -12.92
N ILE A 206 21.75 15.31 -11.91
CA ILE A 206 21.37 15.73 -10.57
C ILE A 206 22.47 16.59 -9.94
N ARG A 207 23.74 16.17 -10.07
CA ARG A 207 24.89 16.91 -9.54
C ARG A 207 25.01 18.30 -10.16
N LEU A 208 24.87 18.41 -11.48
CA LEU A 208 24.90 19.69 -12.18
C LEU A 208 23.70 20.57 -11.85
N ASP A 209 22.53 19.96 -11.66
CA ASP A 209 21.33 20.67 -11.24
C ASP A 209 21.51 21.35 -9.87
N MET A 210 22.15 20.66 -8.92
CA MET A 210 22.52 21.23 -7.61
C MET A 210 23.49 22.41 -7.73
N GLN A 211 24.25 22.50 -8.82
CA GLN A 211 25.15 23.62 -9.13
C GLN A 211 24.46 24.74 -9.93
N GLY A 212 23.15 24.65 -10.15
CA GLY A 212 22.39 25.60 -10.97
C GLY A 212 22.58 25.42 -12.47
N LYS A 213 23.21 24.33 -12.92
CA LYS A 213 23.43 24.02 -14.34
C LYS A 213 22.39 23.00 -14.81
N ARG A 214 21.42 23.47 -15.59
CA ARG A 214 20.39 22.61 -16.21
C ARG A 214 20.90 22.07 -17.54
N LEU A 215 21.19 20.78 -17.60
CA LEU A 215 21.47 20.06 -18.85
C LEU A 215 20.43 18.98 -19.10
N SER A 216 20.11 18.74 -20.38
CA SER A 216 19.26 17.62 -20.78
C SER A 216 20.05 16.31 -20.79
N ILE A 217 19.35 15.18 -20.65
CA ILE A 217 19.94 13.84 -20.76
C ILE A 217 20.64 13.68 -22.12
N GLY A 218 20.03 14.18 -23.20
CA GLY A 218 20.64 14.17 -24.54
C GLY A 218 21.98 14.91 -24.61
N GLN A 219 22.07 16.10 -24.01
CA GLN A 219 23.33 16.85 -23.94
C GLN A 219 24.39 16.12 -23.11
N LEU A 220 23.98 15.47 -22.01
CA LEU A 220 24.88 14.70 -21.15
C LEU A 220 25.40 13.44 -21.83
N LEU A 221 24.56 12.73 -22.58
CA LEU A 221 24.96 11.56 -23.37
C LEU A 221 26.07 11.89 -24.38
N VAL A 222 25.95 13.05 -25.03
CA VAL A 222 26.99 13.56 -25.94
C VAL A 222 28.24 13.97 -25.16
N ARG A 223 28.08 14.73 -24.07
CA ARG A 223 29.20 15.23 -23.24
C ARG A 223 30.01 14.08 -22.63
N MET A 224 29.36 13.00 -22.24
CA MET A 224 29.99 11.80 -21.65
C MET A 224 30.49 10.82 -22.72
N ASN A 225 30.41 11.18 -24.00
CA ASN A 225 30.83 10.36 -25.14
C ASN A 225 30.12 8.99 -25.20
N LEU A 226 28.88 8.92 -24.72
CA LEU A 226 28.05 7.71 -24.73
C LEU A 226 27.28 7.58 -26.05
N MET A 227 26.90 8.71 -26.66
CA MET A 227 26.21 8.77 -27.95
C MET A 227 26.61 10.01 -28.73
N SER A 228 26.59 9.96 -30.07
CA SER A 228 26.76 11.15 -30.90
C SER A 228 25.50 12.02 -30.88
N LYS A 229 25.64 13.31 -31.16
CA LYS A 229 24.51 14.24 -31.20
C LYS A 229 23.46 13.81 -32.23
N GLU A 230 23.92 13.37 -33.40
CA GLU A 230 23.07 12.90 -34.50
C GLU A 230 22.24 11.69 -34.08
N LYS A 231 22.85 10.73 -33.37
CA LYS A 231 22.16 9.55 -32.85
C LYS A 231 21.15 9.90 -31.76
N VAL A 232 21.47 10.85 -30.88
CA VAL A 232 20.54 11.34 -29.85
C VAL A 232 19.32 11.99 -30.51
N ASP A 233 19.55 12.88 -31.49
CA ASP A 233 18.48 13.59 -32.21
C ASP A 233 17.63 12.62 -33.05
N GLN A 234 18.23 11.57 -33.62
CA GLN A 234 17.50 10.50 -34.30
C GLN A 234 16.61 9.73 -33.31
N ALA A 235 17.18 9.23 -32.21
CA ALA A 235 16.46 8.46 -31.22
C ALA A 235 15.30 9.25 -30.58
N ALA A 236 15.49 10.55 -30.33
CA ALA A 236 14.44 11.42 -29.81
C ALA A 236 13.26 11.53 -30.79
N ARG A 237 13.52 11.67 -32.10
CA ARG A 237 12.48 11.74 -33.15
C ARG A 237 11.76 10.41 -33.37
N GLU A 238 12.46 9.29 -33.22
CA GLU A 238 11.85 7.96 -33.27
C GLU A 238 10.94 7.73 -32.06
N TYR A 239 11.42 8.07 -30.86
CA TYR A 239 10.64 8.03 -29.63
C TYR A 239 9.38 8.91 -29.71
N GLU A 240 9.50 10.15 -30.19
CA GLU A 240 8.36 11.07 -30.34
C GLU A 240 7.29 10.50 -31.31
N ARG A 241 7.70 9.94 -32.45
CA ARG A 241 6.78 9.28 -33.39
C ARG A 241 6.06 8.09 -32.76
N LEU A 242 6.79 7.24 -32.05
CA LEU A 242 6.22 6.07 -31.36
C LEU A 242 5.24 6.51 -30.28
N PHE A 243 5.60 7.51 -29.47
CA PHE A 243 4.74 8.08 -28.45
C PHE A 243 3.42 8.56 -29.06
N TRP A 244 3.45 9.43 -30.07
CA TRP A 244 2.22 9.95 -30.70
C TRP A 244 1.39 8.87 -31.42
N SER A 245 2.02 7.82 -31.96
CA SER A 245 1.28 6.71 -32.60
C SER A 245 0.40 5.91 -31.62
N GLN A 246 0.77 5.88 -30.33
CA GLN A 246 0.01 5.17 -29.28
C GLN A 246 -1.18 5.97 -28.74
N PHE A 247 -1.24 7.29 -28.99
CA PHE A 247 -2.33 8.18 -28.53
C PHE A 247 -3.33 8.56 -29.63
N ASN A 248 -3.04 8.25 -30.90
CA ASN A 248 -3.91 8.53 -32.05
C ASN A 248 -4.67 7.27 -32.56
N ALA A 249 -4.77 6.22 -31.75
CA ALA A 249 -5.47 4.96 -32.05
C ALA A 249 -6.72 4.79 -31.18
#